data_AF-A0A2V9QK79-F1
#
_entry.id   AF-A0A2V9QK79-F1
#
_cell.length_a   1.000
_cell.length_b   1.000
_cell.length_c   1.000
_cell.angle_alpha   90.00
_cell.angle_beta   90.00
_cell.angle_gamma   90.00
#
_symmetry.space_group_name_H-M   'P 1'
#
loop_
_entity.id
_entity.type
_entity.pdbx_description
1 polymer ?
#
loop_
_entity_poly.entity_id
_entity_poly.type
_entity_poly.pdbx_seq_one_letter_code
_entity_poly.pdbx_strand_id
1 'polypeptide(L)'
;MKTPAALSASKRFPKSHRLLKHADFDRVYKQGRRQFAQHMTVFYLARASDDVGLRVGFTVSKALGGAVQRNRMKRRLREAVRLNSVQRNVAADVV
;
A
#
# COMPACT_ATOMS: atom_id res chain seq x y z
N MET A 1 8.57 20.74 -20.85
CA MET A 1 7.50 19.80 -20.45
C MET A 1 6.99 20.20 -19.08
N LYS A 2 5.75 20.67 -18.99
CA LYS A 2 5.17 21.26 -17.78
C LYS A 2 4.72 20.16 -16.82
N THR A 3 5.36 20.07 -15.66
CA THR A 3 4.85 19.33 -14.49
C THR A 3 3.57 20.00 -14.00
N PRO A 4 2.40 19.35 -13.97
CA PRO A 4 1.26 19.95 -13.30
C PRO A 4 1.49 19.86 -11.79
N ALA A 5 1.66 21.03 -11.19
CA ALA A 5 1.70 21.23 -9.75
C ALA A 5 0.36 20.87 -9.10
N ALA A 6 0.47 20.17 -7.97
CA ALA A 6 -0.39 20.28 -6.79
C ALA A 6 -1.91 20.08 -6.97
N LEU A 7 -2.34 18.81 -6.95
CA LEU A 7 -3.64 18.48 -6.39
C LEU A 7 -3.52 18.42 -4.86
N SER A 8 -3.90 19.53 -4.22
CA SER A 8 -4.19 19.61 -2.78
C SER A 8 -5.40 18.73 -2.44
N ALA A 9 -5.16 17.42 -2.35
CA ALA A 9 -6.05 16.47 -1.71
C ALA A 9 -5.44 16.12 -0.35
N SER A 10 -6.23 16.21 0.72
CA SER A 10 -5.87 16.02 2.13
C SER A 10 -4.48 15.37 2.38
N LYS A 11 -3.61 16.03 3.16
CA LYS A 11 -2.28 15.51 3.58
C LYS A 11 -2.31 14.21 4.42
N ARG A 12 -3.42 13.48 4.44
CA ARG A 12 -3.64 12.29 5.26
C ARG A 12 -3.87 11.10 4.35
N PHE A 13 -3.22 9.98 4.66
CA PHE A 13 -3.48 8.69 4.03
C PHE A 13 -4.80 8.14 4.62
N PRO A 14 -5.96 8.22 3.92
CA PRO A 14 -7.26 7.93 4.50
C PRO A 14 -7.41 6.44 4.81
N LYS A 15 -8.35 6.08 5.69
CA LYS A 15 -8.62 4.66 6.02
C LYS A 15 -9.09 3.86 4.80
N SER A 16 -9.78 4.49 3.85
CA SER A 16 -10.25 3.85 2.61
C SER A 16 -9.12 3.31 1.73
N HIS A 17 -7.93 3.93 1.75
CA HIS A 17 -6.76 3.47 1.01
C HIS A 17 -5.88 2.48 1.81
N ARG A 18 -6.33 2.04 2.99
CA ARG A 18 -5.58 1.10 3.84
C ARG A 18 -6.20 -0.29 3.76
N LEU A 19 -5.38 -1.29 3.51
CA LEU A 19 -5.77 -2.68 3.73
C LEU A 19 -5.62 -2.98 5.23
N LEU A 20 -6.72 -3.29 5.91
CA LEU A 20 -6.76 -3.42 7.38
C LEU A 20 -7.22 -4.79 7.86
N LYS A 21 -8.10 -5.47 7.13
CA LYS A 21 -8.71 -6.72 7.59
C LYS A 21 -7.79 -7.89 7.30
N HIS A 22 -7.61 -8.78 8.27
CA HIS A 22 -6.78 -9.98 8.10
C HIS A 22 -7.21 -10.84 6.88
N ALA A 23 -8.52 -11.02 6.69
CA ALA A 23 -9.06 -11.75 5.53
C ALA A 23 -8.67 -11.14 4.17
N ASP A 24 -8.53 -9.81 4.09
CA ASP A 24 -8.06 -9.15 2.87
C ASP A 24 -6.57 -9.45 2.61
N PHE A 25 -5.73 -9.45 3.66
CA PHE A 25 -4.31 -9.84 3.54
C PHE A 25 -4.18 -11.29 3.09
N ASP A 26 -4.94 -12.20 3.71
CA ASP A 26 -4.92 -13.62 3.35
C ASP A 26 -5.34 -13.84 1.91
N ARG A 27 -6.35 -13.11 1.43
CA ARG A 27 -6.80 -13.16 0.04
C ARG A 27 -5.69 -12.70 -0.91
N VAL A 28 -5.01 -11.60 -0.60
CA VAL A 28 -3.88 -11.10 -1.38
C VAL A 28 -2.73 -12.11 -1.41
N TYR A 29 -2.40 -12.75 -0.30
CA TYR A 29 -1.33 -13.75 -0.26
C TYR A 29 -1.67 -15.04 -1.02
N LYS A 30 -2.93 -15.48 -0.98
CA LYS A 30 -3.38 -16.74 -1.60
C LYS A 30 -3.66 -16.60 -3.11
N GLN A 31 -4.24 -15.48 -3.52
CA GLN A 31 -4.78 -15.30 -4.88
C GLN A 31 -4.04 -14.20 -5.66
N GLY A 32 -3.26 -13.37 -4.97
CA GLY A 32 -2.53 -12.27 -5.58
C GLY A 32 -1.29 -12.73 -6.33
N ARG A 33 -0.81 -11.85 -7.19
CA ARG A 33 0.49 -11.98 -7.87
C ARG A 33 1.58 -11.46 -6.95
N ARG A 34 2.77 -12.04 -7.07
CA ARG A 34 3.94 -11.69 -6.27
C ARG A 34 5.03 -11.08 -7.15
N GLN A 35 5.62 -9.98 -6.69
CA GLN A 35 6.76 -9.32 -7.32
C GLN A 35 7.88 -9.14 -6.31
N PHE A 36 9.09 -9.43 -6.75
CA PHE A 36 10.29 -9.28 -5.94
C PHE A 36 11.00 -7.98 -6.30
N ALA A 37 11.35 -7.20 -5.28
CA ALA A 37 12.23 -6.06 -5.38
C ALA A 37 13.43 -6.27 -4.46
N GLN A 38 14.48 -5.47 -4.65
CA GLN A 38 15.74 -5.60 -3.92
C GLN A 38 15.57 -5.56 -2.38
N HIS A 39 14.58 -4.81 -1.88
CA HIS A 39 14.39 -4.58 -0.44
C HIS A 39 12.99 -4.93 0.07
N MET A 40 12.12 -5.48 -0.79
CA MET A 40 10.75 -5.84 -0.41
C MET A 40 10.16 -6.85 -1.38
N THR A 41 9.13 -7.55 -0.93
CA THR A 41 8.25 -8.34 -1.79
C THR A 41 6.89 -7.69 -1.77
N VAL A 42 6.30 -7.51 -2.95
CA VAL A 42 4.98 -6.91 -3.12
C VAL A 42 4.02 -7.99 -3.59
N PHE A 43 2.91 -8.12 -2.89
CA PHE A 43 1.77 -8.93 -3.34
C PHE A 43 0.67 -8.00 -3.80
N TYR A 44 0.01 -8.32 -4.91
CA TYR A 44 -1.12 -7.52 -5.37
C TYR A 44 -2.21 -8.38 -5.99
N LEU A 45 -3.46 -7.98 -5.75
CA LEU A 45 -4.66 -8.61 -6.28
C LEU A 45 -5.57 -7.54 -6.85
N ALA A 46 -5.90 -7.67 -8.14
CA ALA A 46 -6.88 -6.79 -8.77
C ALA A 46 -8.26 -7.00 -8.13
N ARG A 47 -8.98 -5.90 -7.90
CA ARG A 47 -10.37 -5.91 -7.43
C ARG A 47 -11.31 -5.70 -8.62
N ALA A 48 -12.58 -6.08 -8.45
CA ALA A 48 -13.60 -5.82 -9.46
C ALA A 48 -13.70 -4.32 -9.77
N SER A 49 -14.08 -4.00 -11.02
CA SER A 49 -14.06 -2.65 -11.62
C SER A 49 -14.83 -1.59 -10.84
N ASP A 50 -15.84 -2.00 -10.08
CA ASP A 50 -16.75 -1.08 -9.39
C ASP A 50 -16.12 -0.50 -8.10
N ASP A 51 -14.97 -1.04 -7.69
CA ASP A 51 -14.27 -0.68 -6.47
C ASP A 51 -13.08 0.26 -6.77
N VAL A 52 -13.31 1.57 -6.67
CA VAL A 52 -12.30 2.56 -7.06
C VAL A 52 -11.21 2.70 -5.99
N GLY A 53 -9.95 2.65 -6.43
CA GLY A 53 -8.79 3.06 -5.66
C GLY A 53 -7.92 1.92 -5.12
N LEU A 54 -6.70 2.29 -4.75
CA LEU A 54 -5.68 1.39 -4.24
C LEU A 54 -5.81 1.22 -2.72
N ARG A 55 -5.83 -0.02 -2.23
CA ARG A 55 -5.73 -0.33 -0.80
C ARG A 55 -4.39 -0.96 -0.49
N VAL A 56 -3.61 -0.35 0.41
CA VAL A 56 -2.25 -0.81 0.72
C VAL A 56 -2.15 -1.26 2.18
N GLY A 57 -1.63 -2.47 2.37
CA GLY A 57 -1.19 -3.06 3.63
C GLY A 57 0.33 -3.09 3.72
N PHE A 58 0.87 -3.26 4.93
CA PHE A 58 2.31 -3.42 5.12
C PHE A 58 2.60 -4.51 6.15
N THR A 59 3.39 -5.49 5.74
CA THR A 59 3.93 -6.52 6.63
C THR A 59 5.42 -6.28 6.85
N VAL A 60 5.84 -6.24 8.13
CA VAL A 60 7.25 -6.08 8.50
C VAL A 60 7.62 -7.23 9.43
N SER A 61 8.56 -8.07 8.99
CA SER A 61 9.04 -9.25 9.74
C SER A 61 9.62 -8.86 11.09
N LYS A 62 9.44 -9.73 12.09
CA LYS A 62 10.07 -9.60 13.42
C LYS A 62 11.60 -9.66 13.34
N ALA A 63 12.15 -10.29 12.30
CA ALA A 63 13.60 -10.35 12.07
C ALA A 63 14.23 -8.98 11.80
N LEU A 64 13.44 -7.99 11.33
CA LEU A 64 13.91 -6.63 11.03
C LEU A 64 14.00 -5.73 12.27
N GLY A 65 13.69 -6.25 13.46
CA GLY A 65 13.88 -5.56 14.74
C GLY A 65 12.63 -5.52 15.63
N GLY A 66 12.77 -4.80 16.74
CA GLY A 66 11.73 -4.62 17.75
C GLY A 66 10.52 -3.80 17.28
N ALA A 67 9.53 -3.64 18.16
CA ALA A 67 8.28 -2.95 17.84
C ALA A 67 8.50 -1.52 17.34
N VAL A 68 9.44 -0.78 17.94
CA VAL A 68 9.74 0.61 17.57
C VAL A 68 10.32 0.70 16.16
N GLN A 69 11.31 -0.13 15.82
CA GLN A 69 11.93 -0.14 14.49
C GLN A 69 10.89 -0.48 13.42
N ARG A 70 10.08 -1.52 13.64
CA ARG A 70 9.02 -1.93 12.71
C ARG A 70 7.94 -0.86 12.55
N ASN A 71 7.54 -0.19 13.63
CA ASN A 71 6.56 0.89 13.56
C ASN A 71 7.11 2.12 12.81
N ARG A 72 8.41 2.41 12.96
CA ARG A 72 9.09 3.44 12.16
C ARG A 72 9.12 3.10 10.68
N MET A 73 9.43 1.84 10.32
CA MET A 73 9.39 1.36 8.94
C MET A 73 7.98 1.52 8.34
N LYS A 74 6.94 1.01 9.03
CA LYS A 74 5.54 1.17 8.59
C LYS A 74 5.12 2.64 8.45
N ARG A 75 5.60 3.53 9.32
CA ARG A 75 5.36 4.98 9.20
C ARG A 75 5.96 5.55 7.92
N ARG A 76 7.23 5.21 7.62
CA ARG A 76 7.92 5.67 6.40
C ARG A 76 7.27 5.13 5.14
N LEU A 77 6.90 3.85 5.12
CA LEU A 77 6.22 3.23 3.98
C LEU A 77 4.86 3.87 3.70
N ARG A 78 4.05 4.13 4.74
CA ARG A 78 2.79 4.88 4.59
C ARG A 78 3.00 6.28 4.02
N GLU A 79 4.06 6.96 4.44
CA GLU A 79 4.37 8.30 3.94
C GLU A 79 4.83 8.26 2.48
N ALA A 80 5.61 7.27 2.08
CA ALA A 80 6.00 7.06 0.69
C ALA A 80 4.76 6.85 -0.21
N VAL A 81 3.79 6.02 0.22
CA VAL A 81 2.52 5.83 -0.52
C VAL A 81 1.68 7.11 -0.55
N ARG A 82 1.66 7.88 0.54
CA ARG A 82 0.95 9.17 0.59
C ARG A 82 1.53 10.20 -0.40
N LEU A 83 2.85 10.26 -0.53
CA LEU A 83 3.53 11.18 -1.45
C LEU A 83 3.41 10.73 -2.91
N ASN A 84 3.46 9.42 -3.13
CA ASN A 84 3.36 8.80 -4.44
C ASN A 84 1.98 8.19 -4.64
N SER A 85 0.90 8.88 -4.28
CA SER A 85 -0.47 8.39 -4.53
C SER A 85 -0.75 8.44 -6.04
N VAL A 86 -0.15 7.47 -6.70
CA VAL A 86 -0.06 7.20 -8.12
C VAL A 86 -1.28 6.36 -8.48
N GLN A 87 -2.05 6.88 -9.44
CA GLN A 87 -3.19 6.25 -10.10
C GLN A 87 -4.37 5.89 -9.19
N ARG A 88 -5.24 6.89 -8.96
CA ARG A 88 -6.57 6.71 -8.33
C ARG A 88 -7.49 5.73 -9.08
N ASN A 89 -7.12 5.35 -10.30
CA ASN A 89 -7.94 4.55 -11.20
C ASN A 89 -7.58 3.05 -11.18
N VAL A 90 -6.66 2.61 -10.31
CA VAL A 90 -6.32 1.19 -10.17
C VAL A 90 -7.08 0.61 -8.99
N ALA A 91 -7.99 -0.33 -9.28
CA ALA A 91 -8.71 -1.13 -8.31
C ALA A 91 -7.85 -2.33 -7.89
N ALA A 92 -7.05 -2.18 -6.83
CA ALA A 92 -6.22 -3.30 -6.35
C ALA A 92 -5.96 -3.26 -4.84
N ASP A 93 -5.82 -4.46 -4.26
CA ASP A 93 -5.27 -4.69 -2.93
C ASP A 93 -3.79 -5.00 -3.06
N VAL A 94 -2.95 -4.31 -2.26
CA VAL A 94 -1.50 -4.44 -2.29
C VAL A 94 -0.97 -4.67 -0.87
N VAL A 95 -0.03 -5.60 -0.71
CA VAL A 95 0.63 -5.91 0.57
C VAL A 95 2.14 -5.94 0.41
#